data_AF-A0A822ELM3-F1
#
_entry.id   AF-A0A822ELM3-F1
#
_cell.length_a   1.000
_cell.length_b   1.000
_cell.length_c   1.000
_cell.angle_alpha   90.00
_cell.angle_beta   90.00
_cell.angle_gamma   90.00
#
_symmetry.space_group_name_H-M   'P 1'
#
loop_
_entity.id
_entity.type
_entity.pdbx_description
1 polymer ?
#
loop_
_entity_poly.entity_id
_entity_poly.type
_entity_poly.pdbx_seq_one_letter_code
_entity_poly.pdbx_strand_id
1 'polypeptide(L)' 'MLEDVGLIKSGTMIVADNVIRPGTPDYLEYVRNNPNYTSTFYEGKIEYREDLDDVILIVSSSLITI' A
#
# COMPACT_ATOMS: atom_id res chain seq x y z
N MET A 1 12.56 4.95 -8.18
CA MET A 1 11.19 4.72 -7.66
C MET A 1 10.25 5.74 -8.30
N LEU A 2 8.92 5.58 -8.22
CA LEU A 2 7.97 6.52 -8.88
C LEU A 2 8.02 7.92 -8.25
N GLU A 3 8.47 7.99 -7.01
CA GLU A 3 8.78 9.17 -6.22
C GLU A 3 9.90 9.98 -6.88
N ASP A 4 10.98 9.34 -7.35
CA ASP A 4 12.17 10.01 -7.91
C ASP A 4 11.86 10.73 -9.24
N VAL A 5 10.85 10.26 -9.96
CA VAL A 5 10.38 10.87 -11.22
C VAL A 5 9.20 11.81 -11.01
N GLY A 6 8.81 12.07 -9.75
CA GLY A 6 7.77 13.01 -9.37
C GLY A 6 6.34 12.58 -9.72
N LEU A 7 6.10 11.27 -9.90
CA LEU A 7 4.77 10.73 -10.20
C LEU A 7 3.93 10.49 -8.94
N ILE A 8 4.58 10.27 -7.79
CA ILE A 8 3.91 10.21 -6.49
C ILE A 8 4.03 11.58 -5.84
N LYS A 9 2.89 12.17 -5.50
CA LYS A 9 2.80 13.50 -4.86
C LYS A 9 1.86 13.42 -3.66
N SER A 10 1.85 14.46 -2.83
CA SER A 10 0.88 14.58 -1.75
C SER A 10 -0.55 14.41 -2.29
N GLY A 11 -1.34 13.55 -1.65
CA GLY A 11 -2.69 13.18 -2.08
C GLY A 11 -2.76 12.05 -3.12
N THR A 12 -1.63 11.55 -3.64
CA THR A 12 -1.62 10.32 -4.44
C THR A 12 -2.10 9.15 -3.58
N MET A 13 -3.09 8.41 -4.10
CA MET A 13 -3.53 7.14 -3.53
C MET A 13 -2.91 5.98 -4.30
N ILE A 14 -2.29 5.06 -3.56
CA ILE A 14 -1.76 3.80 -4.09
C ILE A 14 -2.62 2.68 -3.52
N VAL A 15 -3.12 1.81 -4.40
CA VAL A 15 -3.90 0.63 -4.05
C VAL A 15 -3.11 -0.59 -4.53
N ALA A 16 -2.68 -1.43 -3.60
CA ALA A 16 -1.90 -2.63 -3.91
C ALA A 16 -2.72 -3.89 -3.57
N ASP A 17 -2.87 -4.75 -4.58
CA ASP A 17 -3.50 -6.06 -4.47
C ASP A 17 -2.45 -7.14 -4.18
N ASN A 18 -2.89 -8.27 -3.63
CA ASN A 18 -2.10 -9.48 -3.37
C ASN A 18 -0.86 -9.27 -2.47
N VAL A 19 -0.88 -8.26 -1.59
CA VAL A 19 0.26 -7.95 -0.71
C VAL A 19 0.53 -9.04 0.33
N ILE A 20 -0.47 -9.91 0.57
CA ILE A 20 -0.36 -11.10 1.44
C ILE A 20 -0.15 -12.38 0.61
N ARG A 21 -0.84 -12.56 -0.53
CA ARG A 21 -0.72 -13.77 -1.37
C ARG A 21 -0.77 -13.44 -2.87
N PRO A 22 0.29 -13.70 -3.67
CA PRO A 22 1.52 -14.42 -3.31
C PRO A 22 2.47 -13.68 -2.36
N GLY A 23 2.20 -12.39 -2.10
CA GLY A 23 2.89 -11.61 -1.07
C GLY A 23 3.97 -10.69 -1.64
N THR A 24 4.10 -9.52 -1.02
CA THR A 24 5.13 -8.51 -1.35
C THR A 24 5.74 -7.92 -0.06
N PRO A 25 6.51 -8.72 0.72
CA PRO A 25 6.97 -8.32 2.05
C PRO A 25 7.83 -7.05 2.03
N ASP A 26 8.72 -6.91 1.03
CA ASP A 26 9.59 -5.72 0.90
C ASP A 26 8.77 -4.44 0.66
N TYR A 27 7.68 -4.53 -0.12
CA TYR A 27 6.77 -3.41 -0.32
C TYR A 27 6.06 -3.04 0.98
N LEU A 28 5.56 -4.04 1.72
CA LEU A 28 4.89 -3.84 3.01
C LEU A 28 5.83 -3.23 4.05
N GLU A 29 7.09 -3.67 4.10
CA GLU A 29 8.10 -3.11 4.99
C GLU A 29 8.40 -1.66 4.63
N TYR A 30 8.58 -1.36 3.33
CA TYR A 30 8.85 -0.01 2.86
C TYR A 30 7.73 0.97 3.22
N VAL A 31 6.48 0.66 2.87
CA VAL A 31 5.34 1.57 3.08
C VAL A 31 4.96 1.73 4.55
N ARG A 32 5.15 0.70 5.40
CA ARG A 32 4.84 0.78 6.84
C ARG A 32 5.88 1.57 7.64
N ASN A 33 7.13 1.55 7.20
CA ASN A 33 8.23 2.23 7.89
C ASN A 33 8.57 3.62 7.32
N ASN A 34 7.95 4.03 6.21
CA ASN A 34 8.23 5.30 5.57
C ASN A 34 7.23 6.39 6.01
N PRO A 35 7.67 7.46 6.69
CA PRO A 35 6.79 8.51 7.23
C PRO A 35 6.07 9.34 6.16
N ASN A 36 6.47 9.23 4.89
CA ASN A 36 5.78 9.91 3.78
C ASN A 36 4.48 9.20 3.37
N TYR A 37 4.20 8.04 3.96
CA TYR A 37 3.06 7.20 3.65
C TYR A 37 2.24 6.92 4.89
N THR A 38 0.93 7.11 4.76
CA THR A 38 -0.06 6.58 5.70
C THR A 38 -0.70 5.38 5.06
N SER A 39 -0.53 4.19 5.67
CA SER A 39 -1.04 2.95 5.12
C SER A 39 -2.22 2.42 5.95
N THR A 40 -3.31 1.98 5.31
CA THR A 40 -4.42 1.27 5.96
C THR A 40 -4.63 -0.07 5.28
N PHE A 41 -4.74 -1.12 6.09
CA PHE A 41 -5.03 -2.48 5.64
C PHE A 41 -6.54 -2.67 5.62
N TYR A 42 -7.07 -3.03 4.46
CA TYR A 42 -8.46 -3.44 4.31
C TYR A 42 -8.49 -4.94 4.09
N GLU A 43 -8.91 -5.67 5.11
CA GLU A 43 -9.15 -7.11 5.02
C GLU A 43 -10.27 -7.39 4.03
N GLY A 44 -10.01 -8.30 3.10
CA GLY A 44 -10.96 -8.77 2.10
C GLY A 44 -10.82 -10.28 1.92
N LYS A 45 -11.67 -10.87 1.08
CA LYS A 45 -11.56 -12.28 0.67
C LYS A 45 -10.88 -12.34 -0.69
N ILE A 46 -10.05 -13.35 -0.93
CA ILE A 46 -9.47 -13.60 -2.26
C ILE A 46 -10.60 -13.76 -3.27
N GLU A 47 -10.41 -13.18 -4.46
CA GLU A 47 -11.38 -13.34 -5.55
C GLU A 47 -11.71 -14.83 -5.77
N TYR A 48 -13.00 -15.14 -5.79
CA TYR A 48 -13.52 -16.49 -6.04
C TYR A 48 -13.19 -17.55 -4.98
N ARG A 49 -12.64 -17.17 -3.82
CA ARG A 49 -12.38 -18.07 -2.68
C ARG A 49 -12.74 -17.44 -1.34
N GLU A 50 -13.81 -17.97 -0.74
CA GLU A 50 -14.33 -17.46 0.52
C GLU A 50 -13.53 -17.87 1.77
N ASP A 51 -12.59 -18.81 1.61
CA ASP A 51 -11.80 -19.45 2.66
C ASP A 51 -10.40 -18.81 2.84
N LEU A 52 -10.07 -17.79 2.06
CA LEU A 52 -8.76 -17.14 2.08
C LEU A 52 -8.89 -15.63 2.19
N ASP A 53 -8.23 -15.07 3.18
CA ASP A 53 -8.12 -13.62 3.35
C ASP A 53 -7.09 -13.05 2.38
N ASP A 54 -7.42 -11.93 1.74
CA ASP A 54 -6.46 -11.03 1.07
C ASP A 54 -6.54 -9.65 1.72
N VAL A 55 -5.58 -8.79 1.41
CA VAL A 55 -5.58 -7.42 1.91
C VAL A 55 -5.31 -6.45 0.78
N ILE A 56 -6.14 -5.42 0.72
CA ILE A 56 -5.86 -4.22 -0.05
C ILE A 56 -5.13 -3.24 0.86
N LEU A 57 -3.92 -2.83 0.45
CA LEU A 57 -3.22 -1.72 1.10
C LEU A 57 -3.59 -0.42 0.40
N ILE A 58 -4.21 0.51 1.14
CA ILE A 58 -4.38 1.90 0.68
C ILE A 58 -3.29 2.74 1.31
N VAL A 59 -2.51 3.41 0.48
CA VAL A 59 -1.48 4.35 0.91
C VAL A 59 -1.85 5.75 0.45
N SER A 60 -1.94 6.71 1.38
CA SER A 60 -1.99 8.14 1.06
C SER A 60 -0.62 8.77 1.31
N SER A 61 -0.08 9.44 0.29
CA SER A 61 1.13 10.25 0.46
C SER A 61 0.78 11.57 1.14
N SER A 62 1.42 11.87 2.26
CA SER A 62 1.30 13.15 2.96
C SER A 62 2.68 13.81 3.01
N LEU A 63 2.85 14.95 2.35
CA LEU A 63 3.99 15.81 2.64
C LEU A 63 3.74 16.48 3.99
N ILE A 64 4.51 16.14 5.00
CA ILE A 64 4.60 16.98 6.20
C ILE A 64 5.32 18.26 5.77
N THR A 65 4.56 19.33 5.55
CA THR A 65 5.12 20.67 5.46
C THR A 65 5.55 21.08 6.87
N ILE A 66 6.86 21.14 7.10
CA ILE A 66 7.48 21.65 8.33
C ILE A 66 7.35 23.18 8.36
#